data_AF-A0A1M6H9C0-F1
#
_entry.id   AF-A0A1M6H9C0-F1
#
_cell.length_a   1.000
_cell.length_b   1.000
_cell.length_c   1.000
_cell.angle_alpha   90.00
_cell.angle_beta   90.00
_cell.angle_gamma   90.00
#
_symmetry.space_group_name_H-M   'P 1'
#
loop_
_entity.id
_entity.type
_entity.pdbx_description
1 polymer ?
#
loop_
_entity_poly.entity_id
_entity_poly.type
_entity_poly.pdbx_seq_one_letter_code
_entity_poly.pdbx_strand_id
1 'polypeptide(L)'
;MDERRDPRPDDPRPQGPEAGTPGGPGAAPGPEGAEVREGAEGTAGTAAPGAGPGARVPLLSRVMVTPVLPRPRLRRLARLYVGLTLYGLSIALLIESDLGAMPWAVLDQGLALRTGLSIGTWTVIVGALLMLLWIPLRQKPGIGTLSNVVMIGATADLFLWLLPETGVLWVRVLGLLLGTLACALATGCYIGAALGPGPRDGIMTGLAGLGLSVRLARTVIEVAVVVVGFLLGGTVGLGTLVFAVAIGPLTQIFLPLFRMSENHPETPIRSGRG
;
A
#
# COMPACT_ATOMS: atom_id res chain seq x y z
N MET A 1 -46.09 -1.55 -67.32
CA MET A 1 -45.73 -2.61 -66.36
C MET A 1 -45.53 -1.92 -65.02
N ASP A 2 -46.59 -1.45 -64.37
CA ASP A 2 -47.74 -2.16 -63.79
C ASP A 2 -47.47 -2.55 -62.32
N GLU A 3 -48.16 -1.82 -61.44
CA GLU A 3 -48.70 -2.08 -60.09
C GLU A 3 -47.90 -2.92 -59.06
N ARG A 4 -47.82 -2.57 -57.75
CA ARG A 4 -48.87 -2.13 -56.78
C ARG A 4 -48.19 -1.32 -55.65
N ARG A 5 -48.59 -0.09 -55.24
CA ARG A 5 -49.69 0.34 -54.33
C ARG A 5 -49.97 -0.65 -53.17
N ASP A 6 -50.02 -0.28 -51.88
CA ASP A 6 -50.59 0.93 -51.27
C ASP A 6 -50.07 1.12 -49.82
N PRO A 7 -50.01 2.35 -49.27
CA PRO A 7 -49.64 2.68 -47.89
C PRO A 7 -50.87 2.80 -46.97
N ARG A 8 -50.66 2.84 -45.65
CA ARG A 8 -51.72 3.20 -44.67
C ARG A 8 -51.21 4.19 -43.61
N PRO A 9 -52.13 5.01 -43.06
CA PRO A 9 -51.91 6.43 -42.83
C PRO A 9 -52.00 6.85 -41.36
N ASP A 10 -51.62 8.11 -41.10
CA ASP A 10 -52.14 9.09 -40.12
C ASP A 10 -52.43 8.62 -38.67
N ASP A 11 -51.97 9.30 -37.62
CA ASP A 11 -52.42 10.63 -37.21
C ASP A 11 -51.56 11.17 -36.01
N PRO A 12 -51.80 12.33 -35.38
CA PRO A 12 -51.03 13.54 -35.58
C PRO A 12 -50.31 14.03 -34.29
N ARG A 13 -49.30 14.89 -34.46
CA ARG A 13 -48.81 15.77 -33.39
C ARG A 13 -49.67 17.04 -33.34
N PRO A 14 -49.76 17.69 -32.17
CA PRO A 14 -49.82 19.14 -32.13
C PRO A 14 -48.65 19.75 -31.34
N GLN A 15 -48.17 20.91 -31.83
CA GLN A 15 -47.19 21.79 -31.20
C GLN A 15 -47.89 23.02 -30.56
N GLY A 16 -47.48 23.39 -29.35
CA GLY A 16 -47.44 24.76 -28.74
C GLY A 16 -48.77 25.51 -28.43
N PRO A 17 -48.75 26.72 -27.80
CA PRO A 17 -47.66 27.46 -27.12
C PRO A 17 -48.06 28.16 -25.76
N GLU A 18 -47.14 28.97 -25.19
CA GLU A 18 -47.30 30.08 -24.19
C GLU A 18 -47.33 29.73 -22.68
N ALA A 19 -46.43 30.20 -21.78
CA ALA A 19 -45.96 31.53 -21.34
C ALA A 19 -46.87 32.24 -20.31
N GLY A 20 -46.34 32.52 -19.09
CA GLY A 20 -46.95 33.43 -18.10
C GLY A 20 -46.56 33.19 -16.62
N THR A 21 -45.74 34.09 -16.06
CA THR A 21 -45.29 34.23 -14.63
C THR A 21 -46.30 35.06 -13.79
N PRO A 22 -46.02 35.64 -12.59
CA PRO A 22 -45.48 35.21 -11.27
C PRO A 22 -46.47 35.47 -10.08
N GLY A 23 -46.14 35.02 -8.85
CA GLY A 23 -46.73 35.57 -7.61
C GLY A 23 -46.39 34.81 -6.31
N GLY A 24 -45.60 35.42 -5.40
CA GLY A 24 -45.43 34.97 -3.99
C GLY A 24 -46.46 35.62 -3.06
N PRO A 25 -46.18 35.91 -1.76
CA PRO A 25 -45.48 35.17 -0.70
C PRO A 25 -46.35 35.02 0.59
N GLY A 26 -45.82 34.36 1.64
CA GLY A 26 -46.33 34.43 3.04
C GLY A 26 -46.96 33.13 3.54
N ALA A 27 -46.94 32.76 4.81
CA ALA A 27 -46.36 33.30 6.03
C ALA A 27 -46.39 32.18 7.09
N ALA A 28 -45.48 32.21 8.06
CA ALA A 28 -45.59 31.43 9.30
C ALA A 28 -46.81 31.88 10.14
N PRO A 29 -47.26 31.06 11.10
CA PRO A 29 -47.01 31.44 12.50
C PRO A 29 -46.70 30.26 13.45
N GLY A 30 -46.01 30.56 14.56
CA GLY A 30 -45.95 29.72 15.78
C GLY A 30 -47.11 30.04 16.74
N PRO A 31 -46.89 30.08 18.07
CA PRO A 31 -46.69 28.96 19.00
C PRO A 31 -47.69 28.97 20.19
N GLU A 32 -47.91 27.82 20.84
CA GLU A 32 -48.53 27.68 22.19
C GLU A 32 -47.76 26.54 22.91
N GLY A 33 -47.15 26.65 24.10
CA GLY A 33 -47.73 26.94 25.43
C GLY A 33 -48.55 25.72 25.89
N ALA A 34 -48.39 25.03 27.02
CA ALA A 34 -47.75 25.13 28.33
C ALA A 34 -47.53 23.65 28.83
N GLU A 35 -46.84 23.26 29.89
CA GLU A 35 -46.99 23.58 31.31
C GLU A 35 -45.83 22.94 32.12
N VAL A 36 -45.58 23.56 33.27
CA VAL A 36 -44.65 23.20 34.34
C VAL A 36 -45.27 22.16 35.28
N ARG A 37 -44.49 21.19 35.77
CA ARG A 37 -44.68 20.59 37.11
C ARG A 37 -43.36 20.30 37.81
N GLU A 38 -43.30 20.73 39.05
CA GLU A 38 -42.20 20.72 40.02
C GLU A 38 -42.58 19.80 41.20
N GLY A 39 -41.57 19.26 41.90
CA GLY A 39 -41.68 18.50 43.17
C GLY A 39 -41.24 17.04 43.05
N ALA A 40 -40.47 16.41 43.94
CA ALA A 40 -39.93 16.79 45.24
C ALA A 40 -38.78 15.81 45.65
N GLU A 41 -37.86 16.29 46.49
CA GLU A 41 -37.10 15.66 47.60
C GLU A 41 -36.85 14.12 47.56
N GLY A 42 -35.60 13.64 47.56
CA GLY A 42 -34.75 13.43 48.76
C GLY A 42 -34.81 11.95 49.22
N THR A 43 -33.75 11.14 49.13
CA THR A 43 -32.84 10.81 50.27
C THR A 43 -31.86 9.68 49.89
N ALA A 44 -30.67 9.70 50.52
CA ALA A 44 -29.77 8.59 50.90
C ALA A 44 -29.58 7.42 49.90
N GLY A 45 -28.39 7.16 49.36
CA GLY A 45 -27.15 6.90 50.09
C GLY A 45 -26.80 5.41 50.00
N THR A 46 -25.85 5.03 49.14
CA THR A 46 -24.98 3.85 49.32
C THR A 46 -23.74 4.05 48.45
N ALA A 47 -22.65 4.44 49.10
CA ALA A 47 -21.32 4.50 48.52
C ALA A 47 -20.83 3.06 48.26
N ALA A 48 -20.42 2.78 47.02
CA ALA A 48 -19.66 1.58 46.67
C ALA A 48 -18.15 1.86 46.80
N PRO A 49 -17.36 0.92 47.36
CA PRO A 49 -15.97 1.17 47.75
C PRO A 49 -14.98 0.88 46.60
N GLY A 50 -13.83 1.56 46.67
CA GLY A 50 -12.58 1.00 46.17
C GLY A 50 -12.16 1.42 44.77
N ALA A 51 -11.60 2.63 44.65
CA ALA A 51 -10.63 2.94 43.62
C ALA A 51 -9.43 1.98 43.77
N GLY A 52 -9.43 0.90 42.98
CA GLY A 52 -8.30 -0.03 42.89
C GLY A 52 -7.07 0.69 42.32
N PRO A 53 -5.87 0.38 42.83
CA PRO A 53 -4.64 1.06 42.47
C PRO A 53 -4.40 0.92 40.97
N GLY A 54 -4.06 2.05 40.34
CA GLY A 54 -3.84 2.17 38.92
C GLY A 54 -3.06 0.97 38.37
N ALA A 55 -3.76 0.14 37.61
CA ALA A 55 -3.14 -0.78 36.68
C ALA A 55 -2.35 0.10 35.72
N ARG A 56 -1.08 0.34 36.06
CA ARG A 56 -0.06 0.75 35.12
C ARG A 56 0.01 -0.37 34.11
N VAL A 57 -0.89 -0.34 33.13
CA VAL A 57 -0.78 -1.16 31.93
C VAL A 57 0.61 -0.81 31.40
N PRO A 58 1.58 -1.73 31.39
CA PRO A 58 2.93 -1.38 31.03
C PRO A 58 2.88 -0.79 29.61
N LEU A 59 3.24 0.49 29.48
CA LEU A 59 3.29 1.20 28.19
C LEU A 59 4.10 0.43 27.13
N LEU A 60 5.01 -0.43 27.60
CA LEU A 60 5.84 -1.34 26.81
C LEU A 60 5.12 -2.57 26.25
N SER A 61 3.99 -3.03 26.81
CA SER A 61 3.27 -4.20 26.27
C SER A 61 2.42 -3.88 25.03
N ARG A 62 2.28 -2.59 24.69
CA ARG A 62 1.72 -2.11 23.42
C ARG A 62 2.80 -1.89 22.36
N VAL A 63 4.06 -2.03 22.72
CA VAL A 63 5.20 -1.93 21.81
C VAL A 63 5.46 -3.31 21.22
N MET A 64 4.89 -3.49 20.04
CA MET A 64 5.40 -4.29 18.93
C MET A 64 5.31 -5.82 18.99
N VAL A 65 4.82 -6.38 17.87
CA VAL A 65 4.76 -7.81 17.47
C VAL A 65 3.65 -8.60 18.18
N THR A 66 2.58 -9.15 17.60
CA THR A 66 2.16 -9.59 16.25
C THR A 66 0.61 -9.76 16.27
N PRO A 67 -0.12 -9.66 15.15
CA PRO A 67 -1.29 -10.52 14.99
C PRO A 67 -0.78 -11.96 14.80
N VAL A 68 -1.32 -12.91 15.56
CA VAL A 68 -1.02 -14.35 15.44
C VAL A 68 -0.95 -14.74 13.96
N LEU A 69 0.19 -15.30 13.52
CA LEU A 69 0.42 -15.72 12.13
C LEU A 69 -0.82 -16.47 11.58
N PRO A 70 -1.51 -15.94 10.55
CA PRO A 70 -2.70 -16.56 10.01
C PRO A 70 -2.37 -17.95 9.45
N ARG A 71 -3.25 -18.93 9.69
CA ARG A 71 -3.11 -20.25 9.04
C ARG A 71 -3.40 -20.11 7.53
N PRO A 72 -2.73 -20.87 6.64
CA PRO A 72 -1.63 -21.81 6.90
C PRO A 72 -0.26 -21.11 7.02
N ARG A 73 0.39 -21.26 8.18
CA ARG A 73 1.60 -20.51 8.56
C ARG A 73 2.81 -20.82 7.68
N LEU A 74 3.10 -22.10 7.45
CA LEU A 74 4.27 -22.55 6.69
C LEU A 74 4.22 -22.05 5.24
N ARG A 75 3.04 -22.12 4.59
CA ARG A 75 2.89 -21.64 3.22
C ARG A 75 3.13 -20.14 3.11
N ARG A 76 2.64 -19.35 4.07
CA ARG A 76 2.84 -17.89 4.12
C ARG A 76 4.30 -17.54 4.36
N LEU A 77 4.96 -18.20 5.33
CA LEU A 77 6.39 -18.02 5.60
C LEU A 77 7.26 -18.42 4.40
N ALA A 78 6.97 -19.55 3.75
CA ALA A 78 7.69 -19.99 2.56
C ALA A 78 7.54 -18.96 1.42
N ARG A 79 6.32 -18.49 1.12
CA ARG A 79 6.12 -17.45 0.10
C ARG A 79 6.79 -16.13 0.45
N LEU A 80 6.76 -15.74 1.73
CA LEU A 80 7.47 -14.56 2.22
C LEU A 80 8.95 -14.69 1.92
N TYR A 81 9.63 -15.72 2.46
CA TYR A 81 11.08 -15.84 2.32
C TYR A 81 11.53 -16.09 0.88
N VAL A 82 10.80 -16.89 0.09
CA VAL A 82 11.08 -17.04 -1.35
C VAL A 82 10.95 -15.70 -2.06
N GLY A 83 9.89 -14.93 -1.76
CA GLY A 83 9.70 -13.59 -2.31
C GLY A 83 10.83 -12.63 -1.93
N LEU A 84 11.25 -12.61 -0.67
CA LEU A 84 12.32 -11.72 -0.20
C LEU A 84 13.68 -12.09 -0.80
N THR A 85 14.01 -13.38 -0.93
CA THR A 85 15.22 -13.83 -1.61
C THR A 85 15.21 -13.47 -3.10
N LEU A 86 14.08 -13.68 -3.79
CA LEU A 86 13.92 -13.25 -5.18
C LEU A 86 14.06 -11.74 -5.34
N TYR A 87 13.64 -10.96 -4.33
CA TYR A 87 13.80 -9.51 -4.34
C TYR A 87 15.29 -9.12 -4.27
N GLY A 88 16.07 -9.74 -3.36
CA GLY A 88 17.52 -9.54 -3.32
C GLY A 88 18.20 -9.90 -4.64
N LEU A 89 17.83 -11.03 -5.24
CA LEU A 89 18.31 -11.43 -6.58
C LEU A 89 17.96 -10.39 -7.64
N SER A 90 16.75 -9.83 -7.60
CA SER A 90 16.34 -8.79 -8.53
C SER A 90 17.17 -7.53 -8.42
N ILE A 91 17.54 -7.12 -7.19
CA ILE A 91 18.43 -5.98 -6.95
C ILE A 91 19.79 -6.26 -7.58
N ALA A 92 20.39 -7.43 -7.29
CA ALA A 92 21.68 -7.80 -7.82
C ALA A 92 21.69 -7.83 -9.36
N LEU A 93 20.70 -8.47 -9.99
CA LEU A 93 20.56 -8.52 -11.45
C LEU A 93 20.46 -7.13 -12.09
N LEU A 94 19.72 -6.22 -11.47
CA LEU A 94 19.58 -4.85 -11.98
C LEU A 94 20.87 -4.06 -11.85
N ILE A 95 21.57 -4.19 -10.72
CA ILE A 95 22.86 -3.51 -10.49
C ILE A 95 23.93 -4.06 -11.42
N GLU A 96 24.09 -5.38 -11.50
CA GLU A 96 25.07 -6.06 -12.37
C GLU A 96 24.76 -5.87 -13.85
N SER A 97 23.51 -5.54 -14.21
CA SER A 97 23.21 -5.14 -15.58
C SER A 97 23.94 -3.86 -15.98
N ASP A 98 24.27 -2.99 -15.04
CA ASP A 98 24.87 -1.66 -15.25
C ASP A 98 24.10 -0.80 -16.29
N LEU A 99 22.85 -1.13 -16.62
CA LEU A 99 22.01 -0.37 -17.54
C LEU A 99 21.11 0.63 -16.79
N GLY A 100 21.21 0.65 -15.46
CA GLY A 100 20.36 1.40 -14.54
C GLY A 100 19.75 0.47 -13.49
N ALA A 101 19.39 1.03 -12.34
CA ALA A 101 18.77 0.28 -11.26
C ALA A 101 17.34 0.75 -10.94
N MET A 102 16.64 0.00 -10.10
CA MET A 102 15.36 0.43 -9.54
C MET A 102 15.53 1.61 -8.57
N PRO A 103 14.52 2.50 -8.40
CA PRO A 103 14.65 3.79 -7.70
C PRO A 103 15.42 3.77 -6.38
N TRP A 104 15.06 2.85 -5.49
CA TRP A 104 15.70 2.74 -4.18
C TRP A 104 17.11 2.16 -4.24
N ALA A 105 17.35 1.23 -5.17
CA ALA A 105 18.69 0.68 -5.37
C ALA A 105 19.67 1.74 -5.89
N VAL A 106 19.20 2.72 -6.67
CA VAL A 106 20.01 3.90 -7.06
C VAL A 106 20.47 4.68 -5.83
N LEU A 107 19.58 4.90 -4.85
CA LEU A 107 19.92 5.54 -3.59
C LEU A 107 20.89 4.70 -2.76
N ASP A 108 20.57 3.42 -2.56
CA ASP A 108 21.38 2.49 -1.77
C ASP A 108 22.81 2.36 -2.37
N GLN A 109 22.92 2.30 -3.70
CA GLN A 109 24.20 2.31 -4.42
C GLN A 109 24.95 3.63 -4.27
N GLY A 110 24.28 4.78 -4.43
CA GLY A 110 24.89 6.08 -4.25
C GLY A 110 25.45 6.28 -2.83
N LEU A 111 24.71 5.83 -1.81
CA LEU A 111 25.16 5.87 -0.41
C LEU A 111 26.34 4.93 -0.17
N ALA A 112 26.30 3.71 -0.73
CA ALA A 112 27.39 2.73 -0.65
C ALA A 112 28.71 3.32 -1.19
N LEU A 113 28.66 4.00 -2.34
CA LEU A 113 29.83 4.64 -2.95
C LEU A 113 30.43 5.76 -2.09
N ARG A 114 29.64 6.42 -1.24
CA ARG A 114 30.09 7.55 -0.41
C ARG A 114 30.59 7.13 0.97
N THR A 115 30.13 6.00 1.51
CA THR A 115 30.49 5.58 2.87
C THR A 115 31.31 4.29 2.94
N GLY A 116 31.38 3.52 1.85
CA GLY A 116 32.09 2.25 1.80
C GLY A 116 31.32 1.07 2.43
N LEU A 117 30.10 1.30 2.92
CA LEU A 117 29.21 0.20 3.35
C LEU A 117 28.58 -0.49 2.12
N SER A 118 28.22 -1.76 2.26
CA SER A 118 27.58 -2.52 1.18
C SER A 118 26.18 -1.99 0.84
N ILE A 119 25.72 -2.29 -0.38
CA ILE A 119 24.39 -1.91 -0.87
C ILE A 119 23.30 -2.59 -0.04
N GLY A 120 23.49 -3.86 0.33
CA GLY A 120 22.59 -4.57 1.23
C GLY A 120 22.51 -3.94 2.61
N THR A 121 23.64 -3.49 3.17
CA THR A 121 23.66 -2.76 4.45
C THR A 121 22.85 -1.47 4.37
N TRP A 122 23.03 -0.68 3.30
CA TRP A 122 22.22 0.53 3.10
C TRP A 122 20.74 0.23 2.89
N THR A 123 20.41 -0.86 2.18
CA THR A 123 19.03 -1.34 2.05
C THR A 123 18.39 -1.58 3.42
N VAL A 124 19.13 -2.21 4.36
CA VAL A 124 18.69 -2.43 5.75
C VAL A 124 18.55 -1.10 6.50
N ILE A 125 19.56 -0.23 6.43
CA ILE A 125 19.56 1.06 7.14
C ILE A 125 18.39 1.93 6.68
N VAL A 126 18.24 2.13 5.37
CA VAL A 126 17.14 2.90 4.79
C VAL A 126 15.81 2.26 5.18
N GLY A 127 15.67 0.94 5.06
CA GLY A 127 14.47 0.22 5.50
C GLY A 127 14.12 0.49 6.97
N ALA A 128 15.10 0.44 7.86
CA ALA A 128 14.93 0.74 9.28
C ALA A 128 14.55 2.22 9.53
N LEU A 129 15.18 3.17 8.83
CA LEU A 129 14.83 4.59 8.90
C LEU A 129 13.39 4.84 8.46
N LEU A 130 12.94 4.18 7.39
CA LEU A 130 11.55 4.26 6.92
C LEU A 130 10.57 3.66 7.95
N MET A 131 10.95 2.59 8.66
CA MET A 131 10.16 2.05 9.76
C MET A 131 10.08 3.01 10.95
N LEU A 132 11.15 3.75 11.27
CA LEU A 132 11.10 4.78 12.31
C LEU A 132 10.12 5.89 11.94
N LEU A 133 10.04 6.24 10.65
CA LEU A 133 9.06 7.21 10.14
C LEU A 133 7.61 6.71 10.26
N TRP A 134 7.38 5.41 10.50
CA TRP A 134 6.04 4.87 10.77
C TRP A 134 5.56 5.09 12.20
N ILE A 135 6.46 5.37 13.16
CA ILE A 135 6.11 5.64 14.55
C ILE A 135 5.05 6.76 14.66
N PRO A 136 5.21 7.93 13.99
CA PRO A 136 4.16 8.95 13.97
C PRO A 136 2.92 8.51 13.20
N LEU A 137 3.06 7.67 12.18
CA LEU A 137 1.95 7.14 11.36
C LEU A 137 1.13 6.06 12.09
N ARG A 138 1.54 5.63 13.29
CA ARG A 138 0.89 4.58 14.11
C ARG A 138 0.65 3.25 13.37
N GLN A 139 1.45 2.97 12.33
CA GLN A 139 1.39 1.70 11.62
C GLN A 139 2.11 0.61 12.43
N LYS A 140 1.50 -0.56 12.54
CA LYS A 140 2.05 -1.68 13.32
C LYS A 140 2.89 -2.57 12.40
N PRO A 141 4.23 -2.61 12.53
CA PRO A 141 5.05 -3.48 11.70
C PRO A 141 4.72 -4.95 11.99
N GLY A 142 4.58 -5.73 10.92
CA GLY A 142 4.42 -7.18 10.99
C GLY A 142 5.77 -7.90 10.96
N ILE A 143 5.75 -9.21 11.21
CA ILE A 143 6.95 -10.04 11.03
C ILE A 143 7.47 -9.96 9.58
N GLY A 144 6.56 -9.86 8.60
CA GLY A 144 6.92 -9.67 7.20
C GLY A 144 7.69 -8.37 6.94
N THR A 145 7.35 -7.29 7.65
CA THR A 145 8.04 -5.99 7.53
C THR A 145 9.49 -6.07 8.00
N LEU A 146 9.71 -6.65 9.18
CA LEU A 146 11.07 -6.79 9.71
C LEU A 146 11.90 -7.79 8.89
N SER A 147 11.31 -8.94 8.52
CA SER A 147 11.95 -9.91 7.64
C SER A 147 12.30 -9.28 6.29
N ASN A 148 11.44 -8.42 5.73
CA ASN A 148 11.69 -7.73 4.47
C ASN A 148 12.95 -6.87 4.54
N VAL A 149 13.07 -6.02 5.56
CA VAL A 149 14.26 -5.16 5.75
C VAL A 149 15.53 -5.99 5.79
N VAL A 150 15.59 -6.98 6.66
CA VAL A 150 16.83 -7.75 6.90
C VAL A 150 17.14 -8.67 5.73
N MET A 151 16.15 -9.43 5.25
CA MET A 151 16.37 -10.47 4.24
C MET A 151 16.69 -9.87 2.88
N ILE A 152 16.05 -8.76 2.47
CA ILE A 152 16.34 -8.14 1.17
C ILE A 152 17.78 -7.62 1.16
N GLY A 153 18.22 -6.93 2.21
CA GLY A 153 19.59 -6.44 2.29
C GLY A 153 20.61 -7.59 2.27
N ALA A 154 20.41 -8.61 3.12
CA ALA A 154 21.31 -9.76 3.18
C ALA A 154 21.37 -10.56 1.87
N THR A 155 20.24 -10.77 1.22
CA THR A 155 20.19 -11.52 -0.05
C THR A 155 20.70 -10.69 -1.22
N ALA A 156 20.51 -9.37 -1.22
CA ALA A 156 21.12 -8.48 -2.22
C ALA A 156 22.65 -8.59 -2.20
N ASP A 157 23.29 -8.48 -1.02
CA ASP A 157 24.73 -8.64 -0.89
C ASP A 157 25.20 -10.05 -1.27
N LEU A 158 24.46 -11.08 -0.86
CA LEU A 158 24.76 -12.46 -1.24
C LEU A 158 24.79 -12.64 -2.76
N PHE A 159 23.78 -12.12 -3.46
CA PHE A 159 23.70 -12.28 -4.91
C PHE A 159 24.68 -11.36 -5.65
N LEU A 160 24.93 -10.14 -5.17
CA LEU A 160 26.00 -9.30 -5.71
C LEU A 160 27.38 -9.97 -5.59
N TRP A 161 27.61 -10.70 -4.50
CA TRP A 161 28.84 -11.49 -4.34
C TRP A 161 28.89 -12.73 -5.26
N LEU A 162 27.74 -13.32 -5.58
CA LEU A 162 27.65 -14.56 -6.37
C LEU A 162 27.62 -14.31 -7.89
N LEU A 163 27.00 -13.21 -8.33
CA LEU A 163 26.90 -12.89 -9.74
C LEU A 163 28.23 -12.31 -10.24
N PRO A 164 28.79 -12.84 -11.34
CA PRO A 164 29.96 -12.27 -11.95
C PRO A 164 29.60 -11.00 -12.72
N GLU A 165 30.47 -10.00 -12.63
CA GLU A 165 30.42 -8.83 -13.50
C GLU A 165 30.58 -9.26 -14.97
N THR A 166 29.81 -8.66 -15.87
CA THR A 166 29.86 -8.97 -17.30
C THR A 166 29.80 -7.72 -18.17
N GLY A 167 30.81 -7.55 -19.03
CA GLY A 167 30.83 -6.49 -20.05
C GLY A 167 29.95 -6.78 -21.27
N VAL A 168 29.33 -7.96 -21.34
CA VAL A 168 28.61 -8.42 -22.53
C VAL A 168 27.20 -7.86 -22.56
N LEU A 169 26.91 -6.99 -23.54
CA LEU A 169 25.65 -6.22 -23.60
C LEU A 169 24.39 -7.09 -23.56
N TRP A 170 24.34 -8.22 -24.27
CA TRP A 170 23.14 -9.06 -24.28
C TRP A 170 22.88 -9.72 -22.91
N VAL A 171 23.94 -10.03 -22.14
CA VAL A 171 23.82 -10.55 -20.78
C VAL A 171 23.29 -9.46 -19.85
N ARG A 172 23.79 -8.23 -20.00
CA ARG A 172 23.30 -7.05 -19.27
C ARG A 172 21.82 -6.79 -19.53
N VAL A 173 21.39 -6.83 -20.80
CA VAL A 173 19.97 -6.70 -21.17
C VAL A 173 19.13 -7.82 -20.55
N LEU A 174 19.63 -9.06 -20.60
CA LEU A 174 18.95 -10.19 -19.97
C LEU A 174 18.84 -10.01 -18.45
N GLY A 175 19.90 -9.54 -17.79
CA GLY A 175 19.92 -9.21 -16.36
C GLY A 175 18.88 -8.14 -16.01
N LEU A 176 18.78 -7.07 -16.81
CA LEU A 176 17.76 -6.02 -16.65
C LEU A 176 16.34 -6.60 -16.74
N LEU A 177 16.06 -7.41 -17.76
CA LEU A 177 14.72 -7.98 -18.00
C LEU A 177 14.36 -9.00 -16.91
N LEU A 178 15.26 -9.93 -16.60
CA LEU A 178 15.06 -10.93 -15.56
C LEU A 178 14.98 -10.30 -14.17
N GLY A 179 15.81 -9.30 -13.88
CA GLY A 179 15.77 -8.54 -12.64
C GLY A 179 14.43 -7.82 -12.46
N THR A 180 13.95 -7.13 -13.50
CA THR A 180 12.63 -6.46 -13.48
C THR A 180 11.50 -7.47 -13.24
N LEU A 181 11.52 -8.60 -13.94
CA LEU A 181 10.53 -9.66 -13.79
C LEU A 181 10.58 -10.29 -12.39
N ALA A 182 11.78 -10.60 -11.90
CA ALA A 182 12.00 -11.15 -10.57
C ALA A 182 11.52 -10.18 -9.48
N CYS A 183 11.73 -8.88 -9.65
CA CYS A 183 11.25 -7.86 -8.72
C CYS A 183 9.71 -7.87 -8.63
N ALA A 184 9.02 -7.93 -9.77
CA ALA A 184 7.56 -7.98 -9.79
C ALA A 184 7.01 -9.29 -9.18
N LEU A 185 7.63 -10.43 -9.51
CA LEU A 185 7.30 -11.73 -8.95
C LEU A 185 7.52 -11.78 -7.43
N ALA A 186 8.67 -11.29 -6.98
CA ALA A 186 9.03 -11.16 -5.57
C ALA A 186 7.99 -10.33 -4.80
N THR A 187 7.62 -9.18 -5.37
CA THR A 187 6.61 -8.27 -4.81
C THR A 187 5.26 -8.97 -4.64
N GLY A 188 4.81 -9.71 -5.66
CA GLY A 188 3.60 -10.54 -5.55
C GLY A 188 3.70 -11.59 -4.44
N CYS A 189 4.82 -12.31 -4.37
CA CYS A 189 5.05 -13.38 -3.38
C CYS A 189 5.04 -12.88 -1.93
N TYR A 190 5.80 -11.82 -1.61
CA TYR A 190 5.93 -11.37 -0.22
C TYR A 190 4.70 -10.59 0.24
N ILE A 191 4.13 -9.71 -0.60
CA ILE A 191 2.90 -8.98 -0.22
C ILE A 191 1.73 -9.97 -0.16
N GLY A 192 1.63 -10.90 -1.11
CA GLY A 192 0.60 -11.93 -1.15
C GLY A 192 0.61 -12.89 0.04
N ALA A 193 1.71 -12.99 0.78
CA ALA A 193 1.78 -13.75 2.04
C ALA A 193 0.94 -13.14 3.17
N ALA A 194 0.57 -11.85 3.06
CA ALA A 194 -0.21 -11.08 4.03
C ALA A 194 0.38 -11.13 5.47
N LEU A 195 1.70 -11.01 5.58
CA LEU A 195 2.43 -10.99 6.86
C LEU A 195 2.92 -9.60 7.28
N GLY A 196 2.46 -8.56 6.56
CA GLY A 196 2.85 -7.17 6.73
C GLY A 196 3.54 -6.62 5.49
N PRO A 197 3.25 -5.36 5.08
CA PRO A 197 3.90 -4.73 3.95
C PRO A 197 5.36 -4.38 4.27
N GLY A 198 6.18 -4.13 3.23
CA GLY A 198 7.53 -3.60 3.42
C GLY A 198 7.52 -2.13 3.90
N PRO A 199 8.61 -1.62 4.50
CA PRO A 199 8.70 -0.24 4.98
C PRO A 199 8.41 0.81 3.90
N ARG A 200 8.89 0.53 2.68
CA ARG A 200 8.69 1.37 1.49
C ARG A 200 7.20 1.42 1.10
N ASP A 201 6.51 0.28 1.15
CA ASP A 201 5.09 0.16 0.78
C ASP A 201 4.16 0.84 1.80
N GLY A 202 4.45 0.72 3.08
CA GLY A 202 3.60 1.33 4.12
C GLY A 202 3.77 2.85 4.23
N ILE A 203 4.88 3.45 3.76
CA ILE A 203 4.93 4.91 3.57
C ILE A 203 3.93 5.35 2.50
N MET A 204 3.87 4.66 1.36
CA MET A 204 2.93 5.00 0.29
C MET A 204 1.48 4.89 0.78
N THR A 205 1.20 3.88 1.60
CA THR A 205 -0.12 3.69 2.22
C THR A 205 -0.40 4.72 3.32
N GLY A 206 0.61 5.09 4.11
CA GLY A 206 0.50 6.10 5.16
C GLY A 206 0.24 7.49 4.63
N LEU A 207 0.91 7.88 3.54
CA LEU A 207 0.68 9.15 2.85
C LEU A 207 -0.71 9.24 2.22
N ALA A 208 -1.26 8.11 1.78
CA ALA A 208 -2.64 8.07 1.30
C ALA A 208 -3.66 8.37 2.42
N GLY A 209 -3.34 7.97 3.66
CA GLY A 209 -4.11 8.35 4.85
C GLY A 209 -4.10 9.85 5.15
N LEU A 210 -3.17 10.61 4.57
CA LEU A 210 -3.06 12.07 4.71
C LEU A 210 -3.75 12.84 3.55
N GLY A 211 -4.48 12.15 2.67
CA GLY A 211 -5.25 12.78 1.59
C GLY A 211 -4.52 12.92 0.25
N LEU A 212 -3.27 12.45 0.14
CA LEU A 212 -2.57 12.37 -1.14
C LEU A 212 -3.01 11.13 -1.93
N SER A 213 -3.04 11.20 -3.26
CA SER A 213 -3.22 9.98 -4.05
C SER A 213 -1.99 9.08 -3.89
N VAL A 214 -2.21 7.77 -3.71
CA VAL A 214 -1.13 6.76 -3.61
C VAL A 214 -0.15 6.88 -4.77
N ARG A 215 -0.68 7.14 -5.98
CA ARG A 215 0.11 7.29 -7.20
C ARG A 215 1.04 8.50 -7.13
N LEU A 216 0.54 9.66 -6.72
CA LEU A 216 1.35 10.87 -6.60
C LEU A 216 2.42 10.72 -5.52
N ALA A 217 2.05 10.21 -4.35
CA ALA A 217 3.00 9.98 -3.25
C ALA A 217 4.14 9.04 -3.69
N ARG A 218 3.79 7.94 -4.37
CA ARG A 218 4.77 7.00 -4.94
C ARG A 218 5.69 7.68 -5.93
N THR A 219 5.14 8.39 -6.92
CA THR A 219 5.94 9.04 -7.96
C THR A 219 6.89 10.08 -7.38
N VAL A 220 6.43 10.95 -6.47
CA VAL A 220 7.28 11.97 -5.86
C VAL A 220 8.41 11.35 -5.06
N ILE A 221 8.13 10.32 -4.25
CA ILE A 221 9.17 9.62 -3.49
C ILE A 221 10.16 8.94 -4.42
N GLU A 222 9.67 8.16 -5.40
CA GLU A 222 10.53 7.42 -6.34
C GLU A 222 11.44 8.37 -7.13
N VAL A 223 10.92 9.50 -7.60
CA VAL A 223 11.73 10.52 -8.28
C VAL A 223 12.75 11.15 -7.32
N ALA A 224 12.35 11.50 -6.10
CA ALA A 224 13.26 12.09 -5.12
C ALA A 224 14.43 11.15 -4.78
N VAL A 225 14.16 9.86 -4.53
CA VAL A 225 15.23 8.90 -4.22
C VAL A 225 16.14 8.62 -5.42
N VAL A 226 15.61 8.59 -6.64
CA VAL A 226 16.42 8.48 -7.87
C VAL A 226 17.32 9.70 -8.02
N VAL A 227 16.79 10.91 -7.86
CA VAL A 227 17.56 12.15 -7.99
C VAL A 227 18.67 12.20 -6.95
N VAL A 228 18.35 11.94 -5.68
CA VAL A 228 19.36 11.94 -4.60
C VAL A 228 20.40 10.85 -4.84
N GLY A 229 19.97 9.62 -5.16
CA GLY A 229 20.88 8.51 -5.45
C GLY A 229 21.82 8.81 -6.63
N PHE A 230 21.28 9.38 -7.70
CA PHE A 230 22.06 9.79 -8.87
C PHE A 230 23.10 10.86 -8.52
N LEU A 231 22.71 11.89 -7.77
CA LEU A 231 23.65 12.92 -7.29
C LEU A 231 24.76 12.34 -6.39
N LEU A 232 24.45 11.27 -5.65
CA LEU A 232 25.43 10.55 -4.84
C LEU A 232 26.33 9.63 -5.67
N GLY A 233 25.99 9.35 -6.93
CA GLY A 233 26.78 8.53 -7.87
C GLY A 233 26.15 7.18 -8.24
N GLY A 234 24.90 6.92 -7.83
CA GLY A 234 24.16 5.73 -8.24
C GLY A 234 23.86 5.70 -9.73
N THR A 235 23.78 4.50 -10.30
CA THR A 235 23.60 4.28 -11.74
C THR A 235 22.14 4.50 -12.14
N VAL A 236 21.91 5.54 -12.95
CA VAL A 236 20.63 5.80 -13.62
C VAL A 236 20.85 5.70 -15.12
N GLY A 237 20.01 4.92 -15.80
CA GLY A 237 20.09 4.72 -17.23
C GLY A 237 18.78 4.29 -17.87
N LEU A 238 18.84 3.83 -19.12
CA LEU A 238 17.67 3.30 -19.84
C LEU A 238 16.99 2.16 -19.09
N GLY A 239 17.76 1.33 -18.36
CA GLY A 239 17.24 0.27 -17.51
C GLY A 239 16.37 0.79 -16.38
N THR A 240 16.69 1.94 -15.78
CA THR A 240 15.85 2.58 -14.76
C THR A 240 14.50 3.02 -15.34
N LEU A 241 14.49 3.56 -16.56
CA LEU A 241 13.26 3.94 -17.25
C LEU A 241 12.42 2.72 -17.62
N VAL A 242 13.05 1.68 -18.19
CA VAL A 242 12.39 0.41 -18.51
C VAL A 242 11.77 -0.19 -17.26
N PHE A 243 12.52 -0.23 -16.15
CA PHE A 243 12.01 -0.70 -14.86
C PHE A 243 10.81 0.12 -14.40
N ALA A 244 10.90 1.45 -14.40
CA ALA A 244 9.84 2.34 -13.92
C ALA A 244 8.53 2.16 -14.71
N VAL A 245 8.62 1.96 -16.04
CA VAL A 245 7.45 1.74 -16.88
C VAL A 245 6.90 0.32 -16.72
N ALA A 246 7.76 -0.70 -16.63
CA ALA A 246 7.35 -2.10 -16.61
C ALA A 246 6.85 -2.58 -15.24
N ILE A 247 7.40 -2.06 -14.14
CA ILE A 247 7.11 -2.58 -12.79
C ILE A 247 5.63 -2.40 -12.41
N GLY A 248 4.99 -1.31 -12.84
CA GLY A 248 3.57 -1.05 -12.57
C GLY A 248 2.66 -2.14 -13.15
N PRO A 249 2.63 -2.33 -14.49
CA PRO A 249 1.85 -3.39 -15.12
C PRO A 249 2.22 -4.80 -14.62
N LEU A 250 3.51 -5.10 -14.45
CA LEU A 250 3.93 -6.42 -13.97
C LEU A 250 3.44 -6.70 -12.54
N THR A 251 3.54 -5.73 -11.63
CA THR A 251 3.01 -5.90 -10.26
C THR A 251 1.50 -6.06 -10.24
N GLN A 252 0.75 -5.38 -11.13
CA GLN A 252 -0.69 -5.58 -11.27
C GLN A 252 -1.07 -7.01 -11.69
N ILE A 253 -0.20 -7.69 -12.45
CA ILE A 253 -0.40 -9.09 -12.86
C ILE A 253 -0.06 -10.06 -11.71
N PHE A 254 1.11 -9.89 -11.07
CA PHE A 254 1.60 -10.85 -10.08
C PHE A 254 0.94 -10.72 -8.71
N LEU A 255 0.54 -9.52 -8.30
CA LEU A 255 -0.08 -9.32 -6.99
C LEU A 255 -1.37 -10.13 -6.77
N PRO A 256 -2.37 -10.13 -7.70
CA PRO A 256 -3.56 -10.97 -7.55
C PRO A 256 -3.24 -12.47 -7.64
N LEU A 257 -2.26 -12.87 -8.45
CA LEU A 257 -1.87 -14.27 -8.62
C LEU A 257 -1.36 -14.91 -7.32
N PHE A 258 -0.65 -14.14 -6.50
CA PHE A 258 -0.04 -14.64 -5.25
C PHE A 258 -0.85 -14.33 -3.99
N ARG A 259 -1.95 -13.57 -4.11
CA ARG A 259 -2.80 -13.16 -2.98
C ARG A 259 -3.37 -14.38 -2.25
N MET A 260 -3.00 -14.56 -0.99
CA MET A 260 -3.65 -15.54 -0.12
C MET A 260 -4.89 -14.95 0.53
N SER A 261 -6.01 -15.70 0.54
CA SER A 261 -7.22 -15.33 1.27
C SER A 261 -6.90 -15.01 2.73
N GLU A 262 -7.34 -13.84 3.20
CA GLU A 262 -7.43 -13.55 4.62
C GLU A 262 -8.72 -14.21 5.09
N ASN A 263 -8.63 -15.37 5.72
CA ASN A 263 -9.79 -15.97 6.37
C ASN A 263 -10.19 -15.06 7.53
N HIS A 264 -11.02 -14.06 7.25
CA HIS A 264 -11.79 -13.40 8.28
C HIS A 264 -12.77 -14.46 8.79
N PRO A 265 -12.76 -14.85 10.07
CA PRO A 265 -13.85 -15.66 10.60
C PRO A 265 -15.12 -14.84 10.39
N GLU A 266 -15.99 -15.26 9.47
CA GLU A 266 -17.34 -14.74 9.39
C GLU A 266 -17.94 -14.89 10.79
N THR A 267 -18.19 -13.77 11.45
CA THR A 267 -18.97 -13.78 12.68
C THR A 267 -20.36 -14.21 12.23
N PRO A 268 -20.88 -15.37 12.64
CA PRO A 268 -22.21 -15.76 12.25
C PRO A 268 -23.14 -14.69 12.81
N ILE A 269 -23.82 -13.95 11.94
CA ILE A 269 -24.92 -13.08 12.34
C ILE A 269 -25.92 -14.02 13.00
N ARG A 270 -25.99 -13.99 14.34
CA ARG A 270 -27.10 -14.61 15.07
C ARG A 270 -28.35 -13.92 14.56
N SER A 271 -29.07 -14.58 13.65
CA SER A 271 -30.45 -14.21 13.37
C SER A 271 -31.25 -14.52 14.63
N GLY A 272 -31.38 -13.53 15.52
CA GLY A 272 -32.39 -13.54 16.55
C GLY A 272 -33.74 -13.49 15.87
N ARG A 273 -34.41 -14.64 15.75
CA ARG A 273 -35.86 -14.67 15.68
C ARG A 273 -36.35 -14.85 17.11
N GLY A 274 -37.01 -13.81 17.61
CA GLY A 274 -37.91 -13.93 18.75
C GLY A 274 -39.19 -14.64 18.36
#